data_AF-A0A6M1RGH9-F1
#
_entry.id   AF-A0A6M1RGH9-F1
#
_cell.length_a   1.000
_cell.length_b   1.000
_cell.length_c   1.000
_cell.angle_alpha   90.00
_cell.angle_beta   90.00
_cell.angle_gamma   90.00
#
_symmetry.space_group_name_H-M   'P 1'
#
loop_
_entity.id
_entity.type
_entity.pdbx_description
1 polymer ?
#
loop_
_entity_poly.entity_id
_entity_poly.type
_entity_poly.pdbx_seq_one_letter_code
_entity_poly.pdbx_strand_id
1 'polypeptide(L)'
;MKFSRIYKETRLIWKRSIDISDGELFEDDSGMFPSLSSAWNEAEEQTQNWSEWHQLMVWCVFCGYHKLARVAFENGKTSISFDDIDKNYVQSRYKENLFSNDAGYGRQMRRAYINDLKP
;
A
#
# COMPACT_ATOMS: atom_id res chain seq x y z
N MET A 1 -12.82 -0.03 11.52
CA MET A 1 -12.69 1.33 10.97
C MET A 1 -13.07 1.30 9.49
N LYS A 2 -13.33 2.45 8.88
CA LYS A 2 -13.69 2.56 7.46
C LYS A 2 -12.42 2.49 6.59
N PHE A 3 -12.42 1.75 5.49
CA PHE A 3 -11.29 1.65 4.55
C PHE A 3 -10.88 3.05 4.07
N SER A 4 -11.87 3.86 3.68
CA SER A 4 -11.65 5.23 3.20
C SER A 4 -11.00 6.14 4.24
N ARG A 5 -11.27 5.91 5.53
CA ARG A 5 -10.67 6.64 6.64
C ARG A 5 -9.22 6.20 6.85
N ILE A 6 -8.98 4.90 6.95
CA ILE A 6 -7.63 4.35 7.16
C ILE A 6 -6.72 4.75 6.00
N TYR A 7 -7.20 4.68 4.76
CA TYR A 7 -6.42 5.09 3.57
C TYR A 7 -5.98 6.56 3.65
N LYS A 8 -6.86 7.45 4.13
CA LYS A 8 -6.53 8.87 4.35
C LYS A 8 -5.55 9.06 5.50
N GLU A 9 -5.72 8.33 6.60
CA GLU A 9 -4.83 8.38 7.76
C GLU A 9 -3.43 7.89 7.38
N THR A 10 -3.32 6.77 6.65
CA THR A 10 -2.03 6.25 6.16
C THR A 10 -1.36 7.17 5.16
N ARG A 11 -2.10 7.95 4.36
CA ARG A 11 -1.48 8.93 3.44
C ARG A 11 -0.54 9.89 4.19
N LEU A 12 -0.84 10.24 5.44
CA LEU A 12 -0.09 11.22 6.21
C LEU A 12 1.32 10.77 6.60
N ILE A 13 1.60 9.47 6.58
CA ILE A 13 2.91 8.90 6.94
C ILE A 13 3.79 8.58 5.72
N TRP A 14 3.23 8.62 4.52
CA TRP A 14 3.98 8.44 3.28
C TRP A 14 4.59 9.76 2.80
N LYS A 15 5.78 9.68 2.22
CA LYS A 15 6.41 10.82 1.54
C LYS A 15 5.54 11.25 0.35
N ARG A 16 5.42 12.56 0.15
CA ARG A 16 4.62 13.14 -0.95
C ARG A 16 5.10 12.66 -2.33
N SER A 17 6.40 12.51 -2.47
CA SER A 17 7.07 11.96 -3.66
C SER A 17 8.15 10.99 -3.19
N ILE A 18 8.32 9.91 -3.92
CA ILE A 18 9.35 8.89 -3.70
C ILE A 18 10.19 8.84 -4.97
N ASP A 19 11.50 8.98 -4.82
CA ASP A 19 12.46 8.76 -5.89
C ASP A 19 12.55 7.25 -6.17
N ILE A 20 12.55 6.88 -7.44
CA ILE A 20 12.67 5.51 -7.93
C ILE A 20 13.82 5.38 -8.94
N SER A 21 14.67 6.40 -9.07
CA SER A 21 15.84 6.37 -9.96
C SER A 21 16.87 5.32 -9.60
N ASP A 22 16.84 4.82 -8.36
CA ASP A 22 17.63 3.70 -7.85
C ASP A 22 17.02 2.32 -8.17
N GLY A 23 15.96 2.30 -8.98
CA GLY A 23 15.24 1.10 -9.35
C GLY A 23 15.97 0.21 -10.36
N GLU A 24 15.68 -1.08 -10.29
CA GLU A 24 16.08 -2.07 -11.29
C GLU A 24 14.87 -2.95 -11.64
N LEU A 25 14.68 -3.21 -12.94
CA LEU A 25 13.65 -4.13 -13.45
C LEU A 25 14.29 -5.49 -13.75
N PHE A 26 13.55 -6.55 -13.50
CA PHE A 26 13.96 -7.93 -13.79
C PHE A 26 13.06 -8.55 -14.87
N GLU A 27 13.51 -9.65 -15.46
CA GLU A 27 12.85 -10.32 -16.60
C GLU A 27 11.43 -10.81 -16.28
N ASP A 28 11.14 -11.16 -15.02
CA ASP A 28 9.86 -11.69 -14.57
C ASP A 28 8.85 -10.60 -14.16
N ASP A 29 8.82 -9.48 -14.88
CA ASP A 29 7.83 -8.43 -14.61
C ASP A 29 7.93 -7.86 -13.18
N SER A 30 9.09 -8.06 -12.54
CA SER A 30 9.39 -7.66 -11.17
C SER A 30 10.42 -6.54 -11.17
N GLY A 31 10.58 -5.88 -10.02
CA GLY A 31 11.56 -4.81 -9.89
C GLY A 31 11.88 -4.53 -8.43
N MET A 32 13.08 -4.04 -8.20
CA MET A 32 13.56 -3.62 -6.89
C MET A 32 13.71 -2.11 -6.89
N PHE A 33 13.18 -1.44 -5.86
CA PHE A 33 13.24 0.01 -5.71
C PHE A 33 13.68 0.33 -4.27
N PRO A 34 15.00 0.42 -3.99
CA PRO A 34 15.52 0.56 -2.63
C PRO A 34 14.93 1.75 -1.87
N SER A 35 14.78 2.91 -2.50
CA SER A 35 14.17 4.11 -1.91
C SER A 35 12.70 3.91 -1.55
N LEU A 36 11.95 3.17 -2.38
CA LEU A 36 10.58 2.78 -2.07
C LEU A 36 10.52 1.78 -0.92
N SER A 37 11.40 0.78 -0.89
CA SER A 37 11.51 -0.17 0.22
C SER A 37 11.82 0.53 1.54
N SER A 38 12.72 1.52 1.54
CA SER A 38 13.01 2.34 2.72
C SER A 38 11.78 3.14 3.17
N ALA A 39 11.04 3.74 2.23
CA ALA A 39 9.81 4.46 2.56
C ALA A 39 8.74 3.54 3.16
N TRP A 40 8.67 2.28 2.70
CA TRP A 40 7.80 1.28 3.30
C TRP A 40 8.23 0.92 4.72
N ASN A 41 9.52 0.68 4.97
CA ASN A 41 10.03 0.40 6.31
C ASN A 41 9.68 1.53 7.30
N GLU A 42 9.87 2.79 6.90
CA GLU A 42 9.50 3.96 7.72
C GLU A 42 7.99 4.01 8.02
N ALA A 43 7.14 3.69 7.03
CA ALA A 43 5.69 3.67 7.21
C ALA A 43 5.22 2.49 8.07
N GLU A 44 5.87 1.33 7.93
CA GLU A 44 5.58 0.13 8.71
C GLU A 44 5.93 0.37 10.19
N GLU A 45 7.13 0.88 10.47
CA GLU A 45 7.59 1.22 11.82
C GLU A 45 6.61 2.19 12.51
N GLN A 46 6.17 3.24 11.83
CA GLN A 46 5.20 4.20 12.37
C GLN A 46 3.86 3.54 12.73
N THR A 47 3.40 2.57 11.95
CA THR A 47 2.08 1.93 12.17
C THR A 47 2.10 0.73 13.11
N GLN A 48 3.28 0.28 13.57
CA GLN A 48 3.39 -0.77 14.59
C GLN A 48 2.58 -0.43 15.84
N ASN A 49 2.61 0.83 16.27
CA ASN A 49 1.91 1.30 17.47
C ASN A 49 0.48 1.79 17.21
N TRP A 50 -0.05 1.66 15.99
CA TRP A 50 -1.37 2.18 15.64
C TRP A 50 -2.44 1.09 15.77
N SER A 51 -2.61 0.27 14.73
CA SER A 51 -3.55 -0.85 14.74
C SER A 51 -3.28 -1.77 13.55
N GLU A 52 -3.72 -3.02 13.63
CA GLU A 52 -3.67 -3.99 12.52
C GLU A 52 -4.31 -3.47 11.22
N TRP A 53 -5.33 -2.61 11.32
CA TRP A 53 -5.96 -1.96 10.17
C TRP A 53 -5.00 -1.07 9.37
N HIS A 54 -4.17 -0.32 10.08
CA HIS A 54 -3.19 0.60 9.52
C HIS A 54 -1.99 -0.17 8.97
N GLN A 55 -1.53 -1.18 9.69
CA GLN A 55 -0.44 -2.06 9.24
C GLN A 55 -0.81 -2.76 7.92
N LEU A 56 -2.02 -3.35 7.84
CA LEU A 56 -2.50 -3.94 6.59
C LEU A 56 -2.62 -2.90 5.46
N MET A 57 -3.09 -1.69 5.78
CA MET A 57 -3.22 -0.63 4.78
C MET A 57 -1.86 -0.17 4.26
N VAL A 58 -0.85 -0.02 5.13
CA VAL A 58 0.53 0.31 4.72
C VAL A 58 1.06 -0.69 3.73
N TRP A 59 0.92 -1.99 4.02
CA TRP A 59 1.33 -3.03 3.08
C TRP A 59 0.55 -2.95 1.75
N CYS A 60 -0.76 -2.70 1.79
CA CYS A 60 -1.56 -2.58 0.56
C CYS A 60 -1.19 -1.34 -0.28
N VAL A 61 -0.88 -0.23 0.38
CA VAL A 61 -0.38 0.99 -0.26
C VAL A 61 0.99 0.74 -0.87
N PHE A 62 1.89 0.03 -0.17
CA PHE A 62 3.17 -0.38 -0.71
C PHE A 62 3.02 -1.22 -1.99
N CYS A 63 2.10 -2.19 -2.03
CA CYS A 63 1.78 -2.91 -3.28
C CYS A 63 1.33 -1.95 -4.40
N GLY A 64 0.53 -0.93 -4.07
CA GLY A 64 0.10 0.09 -5.02
C GLY A 64 1.26 0.94 -5.55
N TYR A 65 2.15 1.38 -4.66
CA TYR A 65 3.38 2.07 -5.04
C TYR A 65 4.29 1.22 -5.89
N HIS A 66 4.49 -0.05 -5.55
CA HIS A 66 5.39 -0.94 -6.30
C HIS A 66 4.90 -1.14 -7.74
N LYS A 67 3.58 -1.37 -7.91
CA LYS A 67 2.95 -1.40 -9.23
C LYS A 67 3.13 -0.09 -10.00
N LEU A 68 2.93 1.06 -9.33
CA LEU A 68 3.13 2.37 -9.94
C LEU A 68 4.60 2.63 -10.30
N ALA A 69 5.54 2.28 -9.42
CA ALA A 69 6.98 2.46 -9.59
C ALA A 69 7.46 1.72 -10.84
N ARG A 70 7.04 0.46 -10.99
CA ARG A 70 7.35 -0.34 -12.17
C ARG A 70 6.90 0.36 -13.46
N VAL A 71 5.62 0.69 -13.56
CA VAL A 71 5.06 1.36 -14.76
C VAL A 71 5.74 2.71 -15.00
N ALA A 72 6.01 3.48 -13.95
CA ALA A 72 6.69 4.76 -14.06
C ALA A 72 8.13 4.60 -14.57
N PHE A 73 8.87 3.63 -14.05
CA PHE A 73 10.26 3.33 -14.42
C PHE A 73 10.37 2.82 -15.86
N GLU A 74 9.49 1.92 -16.29
CA GLU A 74 9.38 1.47 -17.69
C GLU A 74 9.15 2.64 -18.66
N ASN A 75 8.46 3.69 -18.20
CA ASN A 75 8.22 4.92 -18.97
C ASN A 75 9.31 5.99 -18.77
N GLY A 76 10.45 5.65 -18.16
CA GLY A 76 11.57 6.56 -17.95
C GLY A 76 11.35 7.64 -16.89
N LYS A 77 10.33 7.50 -16.03
CA LYS A 77 10.13 8.41 -14.89
C LYS A 77 11.02 7.99 -13.73
N THR A 78 11.47 8.99 -12.97
CA THR A 78 12.33 8.80 -11.80
C THR A 78 11.62 9.05 -10.47
N SER A 79 10.35 9.44 -10.47
CA SER A 79 9.61 9.67 -9.22
C SER A 79 8.13 9.34 -9.34
N ILE A 80 7.52 9.03 -8.19
CA ILE A 80 6.11 8.63 -8.05
C ILE A 80 5.47 9.32 -6.84
N SER A 81 4.17 9.59 -6.92
CA SER A 81 3.40 10.21 -5.82
C SER A 81 2.30 9.30 -5.30
N PHE A 82 1.92 9.49 -4.02
CA PHE A 82 0.77 8.81 -3.42
C PHE A 82 -0.53 9.07 -4.21
N ASP A 83 -0.70 10.29 -4.71
CA ASP A 83 -1.91 10.72 -5.41
C ASP A 83 -2.09 10.00 -6.77
N ASP A 84 -1.02 9.40 -7.31
CA ASP A 84 -1.03 8.64 -8.57
C ASP A 84 -1.31 7.14 -8.36
N ILE A 85 -1.42 6.68 -7.10
CA ILE A 85 -1.70 5.28 -6.80
C ILE A 85 -3.13 4.92 -7.20
N ASP A 86 -3.28 3.79 -7.90
CA ASP A 86 -4.59 3.20 -8.16
C ASP A 86 -5.24 2.72 -6.84
N LYS A 87 -6.15 3.56 -6.32
CA LYS A 87 -6.89 3.28 -5.09
C LYS A 87 -7.74 2.01 -5.18
N ASN A 88 -8.28 1.66 -6.36
CA ASN A 88 -9.08 0.45 -6.52
C ASN A 88 -8.21 -0.80 -6.38
N TYR A 89 -6.99 -0.75 -6.91
CA TYR A 89 -6.00 -1.80 -6.72
C TYR A 89 -5.64 -1.97 -5.23
N VAL A 90 -5.37 -0.88 -4.51
CA VAL A 90 -5.12 -0.92 -3.06
C VAL A 90 -6.30 -1.54 -2.31
N GLN A 91 -7.53 -1.15 -2.65
CA GLN A 91 -8.74 -1.71 -2.04
C GLN A 91 -8.90 -3.21 -2.32
N SER A 92 -8.56 -3.65 -3.53
CA SER A 92 -8.58 -5.07 -3.89
C SER A 92 -7.57 -5.87 -3.06
N ARG A 93 -6.32 -5.39 -2.96
CA ARG A 93 -5.28 -6.03 -2.14
C ARG A 93 -5.68 -6.09 -0.67
N TYR A 94 -6.28 -5.01 -0.16
CA TYR A 94 -6.80 -4.95 1.20
C TYR A 94 -7.86 -6.01 1.47
N LYS A 95 -8.83 -6.15 0.55
CA LYS A 95 -9.87 -7.16 0.64
C LYS A 95 -9.28 -8.58 0.58
N GLU A 96 -8.43 -8.85 -0.41
CA GLU A 96 -7.81 -10.16 -0.60
C GLU A 96 -7.08 -10.63 0.66
N ASN A 97 -6.27 -9.75 1.25
CA ASN A 97 -5.48 -10.07 2.44
C ASN A 97 -6.34 -10.13 3.70
N LEU A 98 -7.30 -9.22 3.88
CA LEU A 98 -8.20 -9.25 5.02
C LEU A 98 -9.02 -10.55 5.10
N PHE A 99 -9.39 -11.10 3.95
CA PHE A 99 -10.21 -12.31 3.85
C PHE A 99 -9.43 -13.59 3.56
N SER A 100 -8.11 -13.51 3.36
CA SER A 100 -7.26 -14.69 3.23
C SER A 100 -7.39 -15.58 4.46
N ASN A 101 -7.38 -16.89 4.24
CA ASN A 101 -7.53 -17.89 5.30
C ASN A 101 -6.36 -17.84 6.29
N ASP A 102 -5.17 -17.43 5.82
CA ASP A 102 -3.94 -17.44 6.60
C ASP A 102 -3.59 -16.09 7.24
N ALA A 103 -4.37 -15.04 6.96
CA ALA A 103 -4.01 -13.68 7.36
C ALA A 103 -4.22 -13.37 8.86
N GLY A 104 -4.86 -14.26 9.63
CA GLY A 104 -5.03 -14.11 11.08
C GLY A 104 -5.96 -12.98 11.56
N TYR A 105 -6.45 -12.10 10.67
CA TYR A 105 -7.29 -10.96 11.06
C TYR A 105 -8.63 -11.36 11.67
N GLY A 106 -9.00 -10.69 12.78
CA GLY A 106 -10.21 -10.98 13.53
C GLY A 106 -11.51 -10.73 12.76
N ARG A 107 -12.57 -11.49 13.10
CA ARG A 107 -13.92 -11.33 12.50
C ARG A 107 -14.47 -9.91 12.57
N GLN A 108 -14.13 -9.17 13.63
CA GLN A 108 -14.54 -7.77 13.79
C GLN A 108 -14.01 -6.89 12.65
N MET A 109 -12.78 -7.15 12.19
CA MET A 109 -12.15 -6.41 11.11
C MET A 109 -12.87 -6.64 9.78
N ARG A 110 -13.12 -7.91 9.45
CA ARG A 110 -13.89 -8.31 8.27
C ARG A 110 -15.30 -7.68 8.26
N ARG A 111 -16.01 -7.72 9.39
CA ARG A 111 -17.38 -7.15 9.51
C ARG A 111 -17.39 -5.63 9.33
N ALA A 112 -16.45 -4.92 9.95
CA ALA A 112 -16.39 -3.48 9.81
C ALA A 112 -16.01 -3.04 8.38
N TYR A 113 -15.16 -3.80 7.67
CA TYR A 113 -14.91 -3.56 6.25
C TYR A 113 -16.18 -3.76 5.40
N ILE A 114 -16.91 -4.87 5.58
CA ILE A 114 -18.16 -5.13 4.84
C ILE A 114 -19.20 -4.02 5.07
N ASN A 115 -19.35 -3.56 6.31
CA ASN A 115 -20.30 -2.50 6.63
C ASN A 115 -19.91 -1.14 6.04
N ASP A 116 -18.62 -0.91 5.76
CA ASP A 116 -18.16 0.32 5.10
C ASP A 116 -18.44 0.35 3.60
N LEU A 117 -18.62 -0.83 2.98
CA LEU A 117 -18.98 -0.96 1.55
C LEU A 117 -20.47 -0.86 1.29
N LYS A 118 -21.31 -0.78 2.33
CA LYS A 118 -22.74 -0.59 2.18
C LYS A 118 -23.03 0.90 1.93
N PRO A 119 -23.83 1.26 0.91
CA PRO A 119 -24.22 2.63 0.63
C PRO A 119 -25.02 3.26 1.77
#